data_AF-A0A224YUJ3-F1
#
_entry.id   AF-A0A224YUJ3-F1
#
_cell.length_a   1.000
_cell.length_b   1.000
_cell.length_c   1.000
_cell.angle_alpha   90.00
_cell.angle_beta   90.00
_cell.angle_gamma   90.00
#
_symmetry.space_group_name_H-M   'P 1'
#
loop_
_entity.id
_entity.type
_entity.pdbx_description
1 polymer ?
#
loop_
_entity_poly.entity_id
_entity_poly.type
_entity_poly.pdbx_seq_one_letter_code
_entity_poly.pdbx_strand_id
1 'polypeptide(L)'
;MLATSRTFIGKAFKPRLPVRWASYEGDGKTTVSVLNKDRGDMLLVDSYSTAGFRMNNGLFVFGPIALFPKSVLQWKVKSPDDITVEAFSLFALLEPKIDVLVIGLGDSGETLDMALIQHLKKRRIGVEVHPTSVACSTFNFLNVEDRNVAAAMIPPRHVAAGDEFYISAGRDRRALLAAE
;
A
#
# COMPACT_ATOMS: atom_id res chain seq x y z
N MET A 1 60.10 34.66 31.41
CA MET A 1 59.87 33.88 30.17
C MET A 1 58.69 34.49 29.43
N LEU A 2 58.75 34.53 28.09
CA LEU A 2 57.73 34.83 27.06
C LEU A 2 56.38 35.43 27.53
N ALA A 3 55.91 36.62 27.10
CA ALA A 3 55.66 37.12 25.72
C ALA A 3 54.72 36.21 24.91
N THR A 4 53.46 36.61 24.69
CA THR A 4 52.88 37.17 23.43
C THR A 4 51.34 37.27 23.57
N SER A 5 50.54 37.98 22.76
CA SER A 5 50.73 39.14 21.87
C SER A 5 49.36 39.65 21.37
N ARG A 6 49.19 40.97 21.31
CA ARG A 6 48.38 41.83 20.38
C ARG A 6 47.03 41.33 19.82
N THR A 7 45.91 42.03 20.05
CA THR A 7 45.37 43.19 19.28
C THR A 7 44.84 42.83 17.87
N PHE A 8 43.56 43.10 17.56
CA PHE A 8 43.11 44.17 16.63
C PHE A 8 41.58 44.27 16.40
N ILE A 9 41.15 45.50 16.08
CA ILE A 9 39.77 45.95 15.80
C ILE A 9 39.45 45.77 14.30
N GLY A 10 38.21 45.43 13.92
CA GLY A 10 37.92 45.05 12.52
C GLY A 10 36.49 45.20 11.96
N LYS A 11 35.90 46.41 12.02
CA LYS A 11 34.86 46.95 11.10
C LYS A 11 33.46 46.30 11.00
N ALA A 12 32.50 47.17 10.69
CA ALA A 12 31.10 46.87 10.41
C ALA A 12 30.83 46.51 8.93
N PHE A 13 29.72 45.82 8.68
CA PHE A 13 29.12 45.70 7.34
C PHE A 13 27.58 45.73 7.42
N LYS A 14 26.96 46.77 6.85
CA LYS A 14 25.58 46.79 6.32
C LYS A 14 25.73 47.10 4.82
N PRO A 15 25.00 46.43 3.91
CA PRO A 15 23.63 46.86 3.55
C PRO A 15 22.72 45.66 3.16
N ARG A 16 21.50 45.76 2.62
CA ARG A 16 20.57 46.85 2.20
C ARG A 16 19.15 46.56 2.76
N LEU A 17 18.27 47.57 2.81
CA LEU A 17 16.81 47.42 2.64
C LEU A 17 16.51 47.57 1.14
N PRO A 18 15.52 46.85 0.55
CA PRO A 18 14.08 47.19 0.65
C PRO A 18 13.19 45.90 0.63
N VAL A 19 11.85 45.87 0.48
CA VAL A 19 10.79 46.82 0.08
C VAL A 19 9.55 46.52 0.94
N ARG A 20 8.80 47.52 1.41
CA ARG A 20 7.40 47.30 1.81
C ARG A 20 6.59 47.05 0.54
N TRP A 21 6.26 45.81 0.21
CA TRP A 21 5.19 45.55 -0.74
C TRP A 21 3.85 45.69 -0.01
N ALA A 22 3.07 46.70 -0.39
CA ALA A 22 1.63 46.63 -0.26
C ALA A 22 1.12 45.92 -1.52
N SER A 23 0.83 44.62 -1.40
CA SER A 23 0.26 43.85 -2.52
C SER A 23 -1.23 43.70 -2.30
N TYR A 24 -1.97 44.56 -3.02
CA TYR A 24 -3.27 44.29 -3.61
C TYR A 24 -4.11 43.17 -2.96
N GLU A 25 -5.09 43.54 -2.15
CA GLU A 25 -6.21 42.67 -1.77
C GLU A 25 -7.24 42.63 -2.92
N GLY A 26 -6.80 42.20 -4.10
CA GLY A 26 -7.67 41.94 -5.25
C GLY A 26 -8.40 40.61 -5.09
N ASP A 27 -9.65 40.57 -5.54
CA ASP A 27 -10.56 39.43 -5.65
C ASP A 27 -10.17 38.46 -6.79
N GLY A 28 -8.87 38.15 -6.88
CA GLY A 28 -8.28 37.37 -7.98
C GLY A 28 -7.18 36.40 -7.54
N LYS A 29 -7.13 36.03 -6.25
CA LYS A 29 -6.22 34.98 -5.79
C LYS A 29 -6.68 33.63 -6.33
N THR A 30 -6.11 33.19 -7.45
CA THR A 30 -6.17 31.79 -7.88
C THR A 30 -5.52 30.94 -6.79
N THR A 31 -6.36 30.37 -5.91
CA THR A 31 -5.91 29.40 -4.91
C THR A 31 -5.48 28.15 -5.66
N VAL A 32 -4.17 28.03 -5.89
CA VAL A 32 -3.55 26.75 -6.26
C VAL A 32 -3.58 25.88 -5.01
N SER A 33 -4.75 25.31 -4.74
CA SER A 33 -4.87 24.14 -3.90
C SER A 33 -4.06 23.04 -4.58
N VAL A 34 -2.83 22.84 -4.12
CA VAL A 34 -2.08 21.63 -4.43
C VAL A 34 -2.92 20.50 -3.88
N LEU A 35 -3.65 19.84 -4.78
CA LEU A 35 -4.36 18.59 -4.52
C LEU A 35 -3.28 17.56 -4.20
N ASN A 36 -2.86 17.57 -2.94
CA ASN A 36 -2.10 16.49 -2.35
C ASN A 36 -2.97 15.24 -2.55
N LYS A 37 -2.56 14.34 -3.46
CA LYS A 37 -3.20 13.03 -3.54
C LYS A 37 -3.09 12.43 -2.15
N ASP A 38 -4.22 12.18 -1.49
CA ASP A 38 -4.26 11.65 -0.13
C ASP A 38 -3.75 10.21 -0.08
N ARG A 39 -2.41 10.08 -0.17
CA ARG A 39 -1.64 8.84 -0.05
C ARG A 39 -1.76 8.21 1.34
N GLY A 40 -2.32 8.94 2.32
CA GLY A 40 -2.57 8.46 3.68
C GLY A 40 -3.74 7.48 3.80
N ASP A 41 -4.69 7.48 2.85
CA ASP A 41 -5.90 6.64 2.91
C ASP A 41 -5.71 5.25 2.29
N MET A 42 -4.51 4.91 1.85
CA MET A 42 -4.28 3.72 1.05
C MET A 42 -4.11 2.47 1.93
N LEU A 43 -4.91 1.44 1.65
CA LEU A 43 -4.79 0.14 2.33
C LEU A 43 -3.61 -0.63 1.76
N LEU A 44 -2.72 -1.08 2.66
CA LEU A 44 -1.61 -1.96 2.37
C LEU A 44 -1.71 -3.21 3.23
N VAL A 45 -1.30 -4.36 2.70
CA VAL A 45 -1.16 -5.58 3.50
C VAL A 45 0.10 -5.46 4.36
N ASP A 46 -0.10 -5.34 5.66
CA ASP A 46 0.95 -5.28 6.68
C ASP A 46 1.41 -6.70 7.07
N SER A 47 0.47 -7.62 7.17
CA SER A 47 0.69 -8.93 7.78
C SER A 47 -0.36 -9.94 7.29
N TYR A 48 -0.04 -11.23 7.30
CA TYR A 48 -1.01 -12.29 6.98
C TYR A 48 -0.79 -13.54 7.85
N SER A 49 -1.79 -14.41 7.85
CA SER A 49 -1.85 -15.63 8.64
C SER A 49 -2.73 -16.68 7.95
N THR A 50 -2.76 -17.90 8.46
CA THR A 50 -3.70 -18.94 8.00
C THR A 50 -5.17 -18.57 8.19
N ALA A 51 -5.48 -17.60 9.06
CA ALA A 51 -6.84 -17.13 9.32
C ALA A 51 -7.28 -15.96 8.42
N GLY A 52 -6.35 -15.25 7.76
CA GLY A 52 -6.63 -14.01 7.05
C GLY A 52 -5.52 -12.96 7.13
N PHE A 53 -5.88 -11.71 6.85
CA PHE A 53 -4.96 -10.63 6.51
C PHE A 53 -5.09 -9.43 7.46
N ARG A 54 -3.97 -8.76 7.74
CA ARG A 54 -3.87 -7.50 8.48
C ARG A 54 -3.47 -6.36 7.56
N MET A 55 -4.19 -5.26 7.64
CA MET A 55 -3.91 -4.03 6.91
C MET A 55 -3.06 -3.07 7.76
N ASN A 56 -2.35 -2.15 7.10
CA ASN A 56 -1.56 -1.07 7.69
C ASN A 56 -2.30 -0.19 8.71
N ASN A 57 -3.62 -0.06 8.60
CA ASN A 57 -4.45 0.66 9.58
C ASN A 57 -4.87 -0.18 10.80
N GLY A 58 -4.37 -1.41 10.93
CA GLY A 58 -4.67 -2.34 12.03
C GLY A 58 -5.93 -3.18 11.83
N LEU A 59 -6.70 -2.99 10.74
CA LEU A 59 -7.84 -3.84 10.42
C LEU A 59 -7.38 -5.28 10.13
N PHE A 60 -8.02 -6.25 10.75
CA PHE A 60 -7.83 -7.68 10.45
C PHE A 60 -9.09 -8.25 9.80
N VAL A 61 -8.92 -8.92 8.65
CA VAL A 61 -10.02 -9.50 7.87
C VAL A 61 -9.82 -11.01 7.75
N PHE A 62 -10.85 -11.78 8.09
CA PHE A 62 -10.81 -13.23 8.12
C PHE A 62 -11.16 -13.85 6.76
N GLY A 63 -10.42 -14.90 6.39
CA GLY A 63 -10.63 -15.66 5.15
C GLY A 63 -10.18 -14.92 3.88
N PRO A 64 -10.66 -15.35 2.70
CA PRO A 64 -10.32 -14.73 1.43
C PRO A 64 -10.88 -13.32 1.27
N ILE A 65 -10.11 -12.44 0.62
CA ILE A 65 -10.41 -11.01 0.47
C ILE A 65 -10.28 -10.52 -0.98
N ALA A 66 -11.12 -9.55 -1.32
CA ALA A 66 -10.99 -8.69 -2.48
C ALA A 66 -10.49 -7.32 -1.97
N LEU A 67 -9.25 -6.98 -2.28
CA LEU A 67 -8.56 -5.78 -1.79
C LEU A 67 -8.42 -4.75 -2.92
N PHE A 68 -8.66 -3.50 -2.58
CA PHE A 68 -8.61 -2.33 -3.46
C PHE A 68 -7.80 -1.23 -2.77
N PRO A 69 -7.37 -0.17 -3.48
CA PRO A 69 -6.51 0.88 -2.92
C PRO A 69 -7.06 1.53 -1.64
N LYS A 70 -8.39 1.64 -1.51
CA LYS A 70 -9.06 2.29 -0.36
C LYS A 70 -10.11 1.42 0.36
N SER A 71 -10.27 0.15 -0.02
CA SER A 71 -11.29 -0.72 0.57
C SER A 71 -10.91 -2.19 0.52
N VAL A 72 -11.46 -2.96 1.47
CA VAL A 72 -11.32 -4.42 1.53
C VAL A 72 -12.69 -5.04 1.70
N LEU A 73 -12.99 -6.06 0.91
CA LEU A 73 -14.25 -6.81 0.91
C LEU A 73 -13.94 -8.29 1.10
N GLN A 74 -14.87 -9.04 1.69
CA GLN A 74 -14.72 -10.50 1.78
C GLN A 74 -14.98 -11.14 0.41
N TRP A 75 -14.07 -11.99 -0.05
CA TRP A 75 -14.20 -12.68 -1.33
C TRP A 75 -14.92 -14.02 -1.14
N LYS A 76 -15.99 -14.24 -1.90
CA LYS A 76 -16.87 -15.41 -1.76
C LYS A 76 -16.31 -16.64 -2.49
N VAL A 77 -15.17 -17.12 -2.03
CA VAL A 77 -14.46 -18.32 -2.48
C VAL A 77 -13.97 -19.06 -1.24
N LYS A 78 -13.93 -20.40 -1.26
CA LYS A 78 -13.39 -21.21 -0.14
C LYS A 78 -11.96 -21.71 -0.37
N SER A 79 -11.63 -22.11 -1.59
CA SER A 79 -10.31 -22.64 -1.99
C SER A 79 -10.00 -22.24 -3.44
N PRO A 80 -8.75 -22.40 -3.92
CA PRO A 80 -8.41 -22.16 -5.32
C PRO A 80 -9.31 -22.93 -6.31
N ASP A 81 -9.74 -24.14 -5.95
CA ASP A 81 -10.62 -25.00 -6.76
C ASP A 81 -12.06 -24.47 -6.91
N ASP A 82 -12.49 -23.58 -6.00
CA ASP A 82 -13.84 -22.98 -5.94
C ASP A 82 -13.89 -21.65 -6.73
N ILE A 83 -12.79 -21.26 -7.40
CA ILE A 83 -12.73 -20.04 -8.20
C ILE A 83 -13.47 -20.24 -9.52
N THR A 84 -14.60 -19.55 -9.66
CA THR A 84 -15.46 -19.53 -10.85
C THR A 84 -15.36 -18.20 -11.59
N VAL A 85 -15.99 -18.10 -12.77
CA VAL A 85 -16.07 -16.81 -13.51
C VAL A 85 -16.83 -15.78 -12.69
N GLU A 86 -17.87 -16.21 -11.98
CA GLU A 86 -18.74 -15.42 -11.12
C GLU A 86 -17.96 -14.82 -9.94
N ALA A 87 -16.96 -15.53 -9.41
CA ALA A 87 -16.07 -15.03 -8.36
C ALA A 87 -15.30 -13.76 -8.79
N PHE A 88 -15.09 -13.56 -10.09
CA PHE A 88 -14.43 -12.38 -10.63
C PHE A 88 -15.37 -11.26 -11.08
N SER A 89 -16.70 -11.45 -11.01
CA SER A 89 -17.68 -10.46 -11.49
C SER A 89 -17.54 -9.10 -10.78
N LEU A 90 -17.14 -9.07 -9.51
CA LEU A 90 -16.88 -7.82 -8.78
C LEU A 90 -15.81 -6.97 -9.49
N PHE A 91 -14.64 -7.54 -9.77
CA PHE A 91 -13.53 -6.85 -10.44
C PHE A 91 -13.88 -6.44 -11.88
N ALA A 92 -14.76 -7.20 -12.54
CA ALA A 92 -15.23 -6.94 -13.88
C ALA A 92 -16.24 -5.79 -14.02
N LEU A 93 -16.80 -5.28 -12.91
CA LEU A 93 -17.90 -4.29 -12.88
C LEU A 93 -17.49 -2.94 -12.28
N LEU A 94 -16.27 -2.81 -11.77
CA LEU A 94 -15.80 -1.58 -11.11
C LEU A 94 -15.34 -0.53 -12.12
N GLU A 95 -15.66 0.73 -11.82
CA GLU A 95 -15.16 1.92 -12.50
C GLU A 95 -14.45 2.84 -11.49
N PRO A 96 -13.26 3.40 -11.81
CA PRO A 96 -12.50 3.18 -13.03
C PRO A 96 -12.02 1.73 -13.16
N LYS A 97 -12.05 1.22 -14.39
CA LYS A 97 -11.60 -0.12 -14.75
C LYS A 97 -10.19 -0.47 -14.24
N ILE A 98 -10.08 -1.60 -13.55
CA ILE A 98 -8.84 -2.18 -13.02
C ILE A 98 -7.84 -2.50 -14.15
N ASP A 99 -6.60 -2.02 -14.03
CA ASP A 99 -5.50 -2.31 -14.94
C ASP A 99 -4.88 -3.69 -14.68
N VAL A 100 -4.68 -4.03 -13.39
CA VAL A 100 -4.05 -5.28 -12.94
C VAL A 100 -4.82 -5.86 -11.76
N LEU A 101 -5.18 -7.15 -11.88
CA LEU A 101 -5.70 -7.97 -10.79
C LEU A 101 -4.60 -8.95 -10.35
N VAL A 102 -4.12 -8.78 -9.12
CA VAL A 102 -3.18 -9.70 -8.47
C VAL A 102 -3.97 -10.81 -7.78
N ILE A 103 -3.66 -12.08 -8.05
CA ILE A 103 -4.38 -13.23 -7.51
C ILE A 103 -3.43 -14.03 -6.60
N GLY A 104 -3.70 -14.01 -5.31
CA GLY A 104 -3.01 -14.82 -4.29
C GLY A 104 -3.77 -16.11 -4.03
N LEU A 105 -3.23 -17.25 -4.46
CA LEU A 105 -3.90 -18.56 -4.35
C LEU A 105 -3.65 -19.29 -3.02
N GLY A 106 -3.04 -18.63 -2.03
CA GLY A 106 -2.63 -19.25 -0.78
C GLY A 106 -1.20 -19.79 -0.86
N ASP A 107 -1.06 -21.11 -0.79
CA ASP A 107 0.23 -21.80 -0.78
C ASP A 107 0.91 -21.81 -2.16
N SER A 108 2.21 -22.11 -2.19
CA SER A 108 2.97 -22.28 -3.43
C SER A 108 2.58 -23.56 -4.18
N GLY A 109 2.40 -23.47 -5.50
CA GLY A 109 2.09 -24.59 -6.38
C GLY A 109 0.62 -24.69 -6.83
N GLU A 110 -0.27 -23.92 -6.19
CA GLU A 110 -1.65 -23.74 -6.66
C GLU A 110 -1.66 -23.03 -8.03
N THR A 111 -2.58 -23.41 -8.91
CA THR A 111 -2.70 -22.85 -10.26
C THR A 111 -4.12 -22.41 -10.57
N LEU A 112 -4.27 -21.36 -11.38
CA LEU A 112 -5.56 -20.85 -11.82
C LEU A 112 -5.86 -21.34 -13.24
N ASP A 113 -7.10 -21.76 -13.51
CA ASP A 113 -7.51 -22.16 -14.86
C ASP A 113 -7.26 -21.04 -15.88
N MET A 114 -6.58 -21.41 -16.97
CA MET A 114 -6.30 -20.54 -18.10
C MET A 114 -7.57 -19.97 -18.74
N ALA A 115 -8.72 -20.64 -18.65
CA ALA A 115 -10.01 -20.10 -19.10
C ALA A 115 -10.43 -18.86 -18.30
N LEU A 116 -10.19 -18.84 -16.98
CA LEU A 116 -10.48 -17.70 -16.10
C LEU A 116 -9.53 -16.52 -16.40
N ILE A 117 -8.25 -16.82 -16.60
CA ILE A 117 -7.24 -15.82 -17.01
C ILE A 117 -7.62 -15.20 -18.37
N GLN A 118 -8.07 -16.02 -19.33
CA GLN A 118 -8.55 -15.53 -20.62
C GLN A 118 -9.85 -14.71 -20.48
N HIS A 119 -10.75 -15.05 -19.57
CA HIS A 119 -11.97 -14.27 -19.30
C HIS A 119 -11.62 -12.85 -18.84
N LEU A 120 -10.71 -12.72 -17.86
CA LEU A 120 -10.23 -11.43 -17.36
C LEU A 120 -9.48 -10.63 -18.46
N LYS A 121 -8.62 -11.29 -19.24
CA LYS A 121 -7.91 -10.65 -20.37
C LYS A 121 -8.85 -10.17 -21.48
N LYS A 122 -9.95 -10.88 -21.78
CA LYS A 122 -11.00 -10.42 -22.70
C LYS A 122 -11.67 -9.13 -22.20
N ARG A 123 -11.80 -8.98 -20.88
CA ARG A 123 -12.23 -7.73 -20.23
C ARG A 123 -11.12 -6.67 -20.14
N ARG A 124 -9.94 -6.86 -20.76
CA ARG A 124 -8.75 -5.99 -20.69
C ARG A 124 -8.26 -5.72 -19.25
N ILE A 125 -8.36 -6.71 -18.37
CA ILE A 125 -7.76 -6.69 -17.04
C ILE A 125 -6.46 -7.51 -17.12
N GLY A 126 -5.32 -6.93 -16.74
CA GLY A 126 -4.07 -7.65 -16.56
C GLY A 126 -4.18 -8.61 -15.38
N VAL A 127 -3.54 -9.78 -15.44
CA VAL A 127 -3.66 -10.81 -14.39
C VAL A 127 -2.29 -11.30 -14.00
N GLU A 128 -1.98 -11.21 -12.72
CA GLU A 128 -0.75 -11.72 -12.10
C GLU A 128 -1.15 -12.75 -11.04
N VAL A 129 -0.67 -14.00 -11.18
CA VAL A 129 -1.06 -15.12 -10.29
C VAL A 129 0.16 -15.56 -9.51
N HIS A 130 0.06 -15.55 -8.18
CA HIS A 130 1.18 -15.77 -7.26
C HIS A 130 0.75 -16.55 -6.01
N PRO A 131 1.71 -17.17 -5.28
CA PRO A 131 1.53 -17.52 -3.88
C PRO A 131 1.21 -16.25 -3.07
N THR A 132 0.44 -16.38 -1.99
CA THR A 132 -0.09 -15.21 -1.27
C THR A 132 1.00 -14.33 -0.65
N SER A 133 2.14 -14.89 -0.24
CA SER A 133 3.31 -14.14 0.24
C SER A 133 3.84 -13.12 -0.78
N VAL A 134 3.96 -13.55 -2.03
CA VAL A 134 4.38 -12.71 -3.16
C VAL A 134 3.25 -11.78 -3.59
N ALA A 135 2.01 -12.27 -3.67
CA ALA A 135 0.84 -11.48 -4.05
C ALA A 135 0.64 -10.24 -3.16
N CYS A 136 0.82 -10.37 -1.84
CA CYS A 136 0.75 -9.23 -0.91
C CYS A 136 1.80 -8.16 -1.23
N SER A 137 3.04 -8.59 -1.51
CA SER A 137 4.16 -7.70 -1.88
C SER A 137 3.89 -6.99 -3.21
N THR A 138 3.46 -7.73 -4.22
CA THR A 138 3.13 -7.22 -5.56
C THR A 138 1.98 -6.23 -5.52
N PHE A 139 0.89 -6.54 -4.79
CA PHE A 139 -0.21 -5.59 -4.60
C PHE A 139 0.28 -4.31 -3.94
N ASN A 140 1.01 -4.40 -2.82
CA ASN A 140 1.51 -3.23 -2.11
C ASN A 140 2.38 -2.34 -3.01
N PHE A 141 3.27 -2.93 -3.80
CA PHE A 141 4.13 -2.22 -4.75
C PHE A 141 3.31 -1.47 -5.81
N LEU A 142 2.44 -2.18 -6.54
CA LEU A 142 1.59 -1.61 -7.60
C LEU A 142 0.64 -0.52 -7.08
N ASN A 143 0.16 -0.67 -5.84
CA ASN A 143 -0.72 0.28 -5.17
C ASN A 143 0.05 1.56 -4.80
N VAL A 144 1.28 1.44 -4.27
CA VAL A 144 2.18 2.59 -4.01
C VAL A 144 2.61 3.31 -5.30
N GLU A 145 2.70 2.61 -6.43
CA GLU A 145 2.88 3.20 -7.76
C GLU A 145 1.65 3.98 -8.28
N ASP A 146 0.54 4.04 -7.52
CA ASP A 146 -0.70 4.76 -7.89
C ASP A 146 -1.32 4.22 -9.20
N ARG A 147 -1.14 2.91 -9.46
CA ARG A 147 -1.80 2.17 -10.54
C ARG A 147 -3.18 1.71 -10.11
N ASN A 148 -4.12 1.54 -11.05
CA ASN A 148 -5.44 1.01 -10.72
C ASN A 148 -5.39 -0.52 -10.54
N VAL A 149 -4.84 -0.94 -9.39
CA VAL A 149 -4.65 -2.34 -9.02
C VAL A 149 -5.76 -2.82 -8.09
N ALA A 150 -6.13 -4.09 -8.21
CA ALA A 150 -6.90 -4.81 -7.21
C ALA A 150 -6.21 -6.14 -6.89
N ALA A 151 -6.57 -6.77 -5.78
CA ALA A 151 -6.13 -8.12 -5.46
C ALA A 151 -7.28 -9.03 -5.01
N ALA A 152 -7.23 -10.30 -5.41
CA ALA A 152 -8.06 -11.38 -4.91
C ALA A 152 -7.15 -12.37 -4.17
N MET A 153 -7.22 -12.44 -2.85
CA MET A 153 -6.26 -13.19 -2.03
C MET A 153 -6.95 -14.21 -1.14
N ILE A 154 -6.43 -15.45 -1.17
CA ILE A 154 -6.78 -16.55 -0.27
C ILE A 154 -5.66 -16.64 0.79
N PRO A 155 -5.97 -16.73 2.09
CA PRO A 155 -4.94 -16.93 3.11
C PRO A 155 -4.27 -18.30 2.88
N PRO A 156 -2.93 -18.39 3.02
CA PRO A 156 -2.23 -19.66 2.85
C PRO A 156 -2.65 -20.66 3.93
N ARG A 157 -2.63 -21.96 3.60
CA ARG A 157 -2.90 -23.03 4.57
C ARG A 157 -1.70 -23.21 5.51
N HIS A 158 -0.50 -22.86 5.04
CA HIS A 158 0.76 -22.95 5.79
C HIS A 158 1.52 -21.63 5.73
N VAL A 159 2.03 -21.17 6.88
CA VAL A 159 2.91 -20.00 6.96
C VAL A 159 4.29 -20.47 7.41
N ALA A 160 5.32 -20.20 6.60
CA ALA A 160 6.68 -20.62 6.93
C ALA A 160 7.37 -19.60 7.85
N ALA A 161 8.34 -20.05 8.65
CA ALA A 161 9.14 -19.15 9.47
C ALA A 161 10.03 -18.19 8.67
N GLY A 162 10.13 -18.35 7.33
CA GLY A 162 10.78 -17.38 6.44
C GLY A 162 9.91 -16.15 6.13
N ASP A 163 8.60 -16.24 6.30
CA ASP A 163 7.64 -15.15 6.03
C ASP A 163 7.53 -14.16 7.21
N GLU A 164 8.48 -14.19 8.15
CA GLU A 164 8.43 -13.54 9.47
C GLU A 164 8.14 -12.03 9.45
N PHE A 165 8.52 -11.33 8.39
CA PHE A 165 8.21 -9.91 8.21
C PHE A 165 6.70 -9.62 8.27
N TYR A 166 5.88 -10.53 7.73
CA TYR A 166 4.40 -10.45 7.73
C TYR A 166 3.75 -11.08 8.98
N ILE A 167 4.53 -11.55 9.95
CA ILE A 167 4.06 -12.12 11.23
C ILE A 167 4.32 -11.14 12.40
N SER A 168 5.22 -10.17 12.20
CA SER A 168 5.82 -9.30 13.21
C SER A 168 4.83 -8.47 14.04
N ALA A 169 3.70 -8.03 13.48
CA ALA A 169 2.69 -7.21 14.17
C ALA A 169 1.99 -7.90 15.37
N GLY A 170 2.29 -9.17 15.65
CA GLY A 170 1.92 -9.86 16.90
C GLY A 170 3.05 -9.95 17.95
N ARG A 171 4.32 -9.78 17.55
CA ARG A 171 5.49 -10.02 18.40
C ARG A 171 5.78 -8.82 19.30
N ASP A 172 5.72 -7.60 18.77
CA ASP A 172 5.95 -6.36 19.53
C ASP A 172 4.92 -6.15 20.64
N ARG A 173 3.65 -6.52 20.37
CA ARG A 173 2.57 -6.45 21.37
C ARG A 173 2.79 -7.43 22.54
N ARG A 174 3.45 -8.58 22.31
CA ARG A 174 3.83 -9.52 23.37
C ARG A 174 5.09 -9.09 24.10
N ALA A 175 6.06 -8.48 23.41
CA ALA A 175 7.24 -7.91 24.05
C ALA A 175 6.87 -6.77 25.02
N LEU A 176 5.89 -5.93 24.65
CA LEU A 176 5.38 -4.85 25.50
C LEU A 176 4.56 -5.35 26.71
N LEU A 177 3.85 -6.48 26.58
CA LEU A 177 3.06 -7.08 27.68
C LEU A 177 3.87 -8.06 28.57
N ALA A 178 5.10 -8.38 28.18
CA ALA A 178 6.03 -9.20 28.98
C ALA A 178 7.13 -8.36 29.64
N ALA A 179 6.94 -7.03 29.68
CA ALA A 179 7.86 -6.05 30.26
C ALA A 179 7.30 -5.40 31.56
N GLU A 180 6.22 -5.95 32.12
CA GLU A 180 5.70 -5.68 33.47
C GLU A 180 6.02 -6.85 34.43
#